data_AF-B7QF56-F1
#
_entry.id   AF-B7QF56-F1
#
_cell.length_a   1.000
_cell.length_b   1.000
_cell.length_c   1.000
_cell.angle_alpha   90.00
_cell.angle_beta   90.00
_cell.angle_gamma   90.00
#
_symmetry.space_group_name_H-M   'P 1'
#
loop_
_entity.id
_entity.type
_entity.pdbx_description
1 polymer ?
#
loop_
_entity_poly.entity_id
_entity_poly.type
_entity_poly.pdbx_seq_one_letter_code
_entity_poly.pdbx_strand_id
1 'polypeptide(L)'
;TKRPAVTRLQPCVLLSLSRSRHLSMTTPTANPSQSTVFEENRSKFDALAHRWWDPEGEFSTLSRMNTLRVPLIRDGLLQTRQPGEKVPKSLAKPLAGLRILDVGCGGGLLSEPLARLGATVTGIDPTPGSIEVARAHAERDPEVRDSIVYEGVEIEELVQRSVKFDAVVASEVVEHVQNYRDFVKSCVTLTEDGGSLFFTTINRTVQSFLIAKIAAEYIFRLVPPGLHDWNMFLPPEQLEEALEASM
;
A
#
# COMPACT_ATOMS: atom_id res chain seq x y z
N THR A 1 27.37 16.91 -2.24
CA THR A 1 26.01 17.01 -1.68
C THR A 1 25.03 16.38 -2.67
N LYS A 2 24.68 15.10 -2.50
CA LYS A 2 23.71 14.43 -3.37
C LYS A 2 22.36 14.43 -2.64
N ARG A 3 21.36 15.12 -3.20
CA ARG A 3 19.95 15.03 -2.79
C ARG A 3 19.43 13.64 -3.18
N PRO A 4 18.46 13.04 -2.45
CA PRO A 4 17.73 11.89 -2.96
C PRO A 4 17.08 12.25 -4.30
N ALA A 5 17.16 11.32 -5.26
CA ALA A 5 16.63 11.53 -6.60
C ALA A 5 15.16 11.10 -6.64
N VAL A 6 14.26 12.06 -6.88
CA VAL A 6 12.86 11.78 -7.23
C VAL A 6 12.83 11.38 -8.70
N THR A 7 12.54 10.11 -9.00
CA THR A 7 12.38 9.66 -10.39
C THR A 7 10.90 9.66 -10.75
N ARG A 8 10.50 10.59 -11.62
CA ARG A 8 9.14 10.69 -12.17
C ARG A 8 8.90 9.58 -13.21
N LEU A 9 7.88 8.76 -13.01
CA LEU A 9 7.24 7.97 -14.06
C LEU A 9 5.75 8.25 -13.97
N GLN A 10 5.19 9.15 -14.81
CA GLN A 10 3.76 9.47 -14.73
C GLN A 10 2.88 8.20 -14.82
N PRO A 11 1.90 7.98 -13.91
CA PRO A 11 1.43 8.82 -12.80
C PRO A 11 1.89 8.34 -11.40
N CYS A 12 3.06 7.72 -11.26
CA CYS A 12 3.62 7.21 -10.00
C CYS A 12 4.85 7.98 -9.52
N VAL A 13 4.93 8.14 -8.19
CA VAL A 13 6.08 8.69 -7.47
C VAL A 13 6.89 7.53 -6.89
N LEU A 14 8.13 7.36 -7.35
CA LEU A 14 9.11 6.41 -6.79
C LEU A 14 10.22 7.20 -6.09
N LEU A 15 10.46 6.93 -4.80
CA LEU A 15 11.45 7.62 -3.98
C LEU A 15 12.36 6.62 -3.25
N SER A 16 13.67 6.87 -3.29
CA SER A 16 14.69 6.16 -2.52
C SER A 16 15.23 7.08 -1.41
N LEU A 17 15.15 6.62 -0.16
CA LEU A 17 15.52 7.39 1.03
C LEU A 17 17.02 7.29 1.32
N SER A 18 17.74 8.40 1.46
CA SER A 18 19.11 8.40 2.02
C SER A 18 19.26 9.56 3.00
N ARG A 19 19.38 9.28 4.31
CA ARG A 19 19.58 10.29 5.35
C ARG A 19 21.06 10.52 5.63
N SER A 20 21.45 11.80 5.77
CA SER A 20 22.69 12.23 6.43
C SER A 20 22.37 12.91 7.78
N ARG A 21 23.28 12.76 8.74
CA ARG A 21 23.06 12.80 10.20
C ARG A 21 22.60 14.13 10.84
N HIS A 22 21.89 13.91 11.96
CA HIS A 22 21.77 14.65 13.23
C HIS A 22 21.36 16.14 13.25
N LEU A 23 20.17 16.37 13.82
CA LEU A 23 19.99 17.37 14.88
C LEU A 23 18.90 16.89 15.87
N SER A 24 19.22 17.04 17.16
CA SER A 24 18.33 16.80 18.29
C SER A 24 17.37 17.99 18.43
N MET A 25 16.05 17.75 18.43
CA MET A 25 15.08 18.70 18.96
C MET A 25 13.98 17.99 19.76
N THR A 26 13.66 18.63 20.88
CA THR A 26 12.71 18.25 21.94
C THR A 26 11.28 18.04 21.44
N THR A 27 10.67 16.95 21.89
CA THR A 27 9.30 16.48 21.60
C THR A 27 8.23 17.30 22.33
N PRO A 28 7.18 17.78 21.65
CA PRO A 28 5.90 18.05 22.29
C PRO A 28 5.10 16.73 22.37
N THR A 29 4.46 16.51 23.51
CA THR A 29 3.63 15.35 23.85
C THR A 29 2.48 15.16 22.85
N ALA A 30 2.45 14.00 22.17
CA ALA A 30 1.36 13.59 21.29
C ALA A 30 0.19 13.03 22.10
N ASN A 31 -1.04 13.45 21.76
CA ASN A 31 -2.28 12.88 22.27
C ASN A 31 -2.53 11.49 21.66
N PRO A 32 -3.18 10.56 22.38
CA PRO A 32 -3.38 9.19 21.92
C PRO A 32 -4.52 9.09 20.89
N SER A 33 -4.27 8.27 19.87
CA SER A 33 -5.21 7.48 19.06
C SER A 33 -6.41 8.21 18.44
N GLN A 34 -6.26 8.66 17.19
CA GLN A 34 -7.37 8.77 16.25
C GLN A 34 -7.08 7.83 15.08
N SER A 35 -7.98 6.86 14.85
CA SER A 35 -7.89 5.94 13.72
C SER A 35 -7.87 6.73 12.42
N THR A 36 -7.01 6.33 11.49
CA THR A 36 -6.96 6.97 10.19
C THR A 36 -8.03 6.45 9.23
N VAL A 37 -8.79 5.41 9.55
CA VAL A 37 -9.76 4.80 8.60
C VAL A 37 -11.21 5.08 9.01
N PHE A 38 -12.05 5.46 8.03
CA PHE A 38 -13.50 5.65 8.25
C PHE A 38 -14.20 4.33 8.61
N GLU A 39 -14.87 4.30 9.75
CA GLU A 39 -15.60 3.12 10.27
C GLU A 39 -16.69 2.60 9.32
N GLU A 40 -17.41 3.51 8.64
CA GLU A 40 -18.45 3.15 7.67
C GLU A 40 -17.93 2.44 6.41
N ASN A 41 -16.63 2.56 6.11
CA ASN A 41 -16.01 1.86 5.00
C ASN A 41 -15.64 0.43 5.40
N ARG A 42 -15.17 0.20 6.64
CA ARG A 42 -14.82 -1.14 7.15
C ARG A 42 -16.00 -2.12 7.03
N SER A 43 -17.18 -1.70 7.48
CA SER A 43 -18.38 -2.56 7.46
C SER A 43 -18.81 -2.99 6.05
N LYS A 44 -18.53 -2.19 5.02
CA LYS A 44 -18.86 -2.52 3.62
C LYS A 44 -17.88 -3.52 3.02
N PHE A 45 -16.58 -3.36 3.31
CA PHE A 45 -15.56 -4.31 2.87
C PHE A 45 -15.76 -5.69 3.51
N ASP A 46 -16.14 -5.71 4.78
CA ASP A 46 -16.44 -6.95 5.50
C ASP A 46 -17.59 -7.74 4.85
N ALA A 47 -18.68 -7.06 4.48
CA ALA A 47 -19.81 -7.67 3.79
C ALA A 47 -19.47 -8.28 2.42
N LEU A 48 -18.46 -7.74 1.73
CA LEU A 48 -18.03 -8.17 0.40
C LEU A 48 -16.81 -9.09 0.41
N ALA A 49 -16.23 -9.40 1.58
CA ALA A 49 -14.94 -10.06 1.68
C ALA A 49 -14.87 -11.39 0.89
N HIS A 50 -15.94 -12.20 0.91
CA HIS A 50 -16.00 -13.48 0.21
C HIS A 50 -15.85 -13.37 -1.33
N ARG A 51 -15.92 -12.16 -1.90
CA ARG A 51 -15.84 -11.90 -3.36
C ARG A 51 -14.48 -11.39 -3.82
N TRP A 52 -13.50 -11.23 -2.92
CA TRP A 52 -12.16 -10.70 -3.25
C TRP A 52 -11.48 -11.40 -4.42
N TRP A 53 -11.63 -12.73 -4.51
CA TRP A 53 -10.98 -13.58 -5.52
C TRP A 53 -11.94 -14.09 -6.61
N ASP A 54 -13.17 -13.56 -6.68
CA ASP A 54 -14.10 -13.87 -7.77
C ASP A 54 -13.64 -13.19 -9.07
N PRO A 55 -13.30 -13.94 -10.13
CA PRO A 55 -12.79 -13.36 -11.38
C PRO A 55 -13.81 -12.48 -12.11
N GLU A 56 -15.10 -12.66 -11.84
CA GLU A 56 -16.20 -11.85 -12.40
C GLU A 56 -16.82 -10.93 -11.34
N GLY A 57 -16.25 -10.88 -10.14
CA GLY A 57 -16.73 -10.09 -9.00
C GLY A 57 -16.29 -8.63 -9.02
N GLU A 58 -16.70 -7.89 -7.99
CA GLU A 58 -16.45 -6.45 -7.84
C GLU A 58 -14.97 -6.08 -7.81
N PHE A 59 -14.14 -6.97 -7.27
CA PHE A 59 -12.69 -6.77 -7.13
C PHE A 59 -11.88 -7.25 -8.35
N SER A 60 -12.53 -7.81 -9.37
CA SER A 60 -11.87 -8.27 -10.61
C SER A 60 -11.07 -7.18 -11.31
N THR A 61 -11.58 -5.93 -11.30
CA THR A 61 -10.88 -4.77 -11.87
C THR A 61 -9.61 -4.45 -11.07
N LEU A 62 -9.69 -4.51 -9.74
CA LEU A 62 -8.54 -4.31 -8.86
C LEU A 62 -7.49 -5.41 -9.06
N SER A 63 -7.92 -6.67 -9.20
CA SER A 63 -7.02 -7.77 -9.57
C SER A 63 -6.34 -7.52 -10.91
N ARG A 64 -7.07 -7.06 -11.94
CA ARG A 64 -6.51 -6.72 -13.27
C ARG A 64 -5.46 -5.61 -13.21
N MET A 65 -5.60 -4.64 -12.30
CA MET A 65 -4.60 -3.57 -12.11
C MET A 65 -3.22 -4.11 -11.72
N ASN A 66 -3.12 -5.34 -11.18
CA ASN A 66 -1.84 -5.97 -10.88
C ASN A 66 -0.94 -6.15 -12.11
N THR A 67 -1.52 -6.17 -13.31
CA THR A 67 -0.76 -6.14 -14.58
C THR A 67 0.16 -4.92 -14.68
N LEU A 68 -0.16 -3.83 -13.98
CA LEU A 68 0.64 -2.61 -13.92
C LEU A 68 1.36 -2.45 -12.57
N ARG A 69 0.66 -2.70 -11.46
CA ARG A 69 1.21 -2.49 -10.11
C ARG A 69 2.37 -3.42 -9.79
N VAL A 70 2.27 -4.70 -10.16
CA VAL A 70 3.31 -5.69 -9.84
C VAL A 70 4.60 -5.37 -10.60
N PRO A 71 4.59 -5.12 -11.92
CA PRO A 71 5.79 -4.66 -12.62
C PRO A 71 6.36 -3.35 -12.07
N LEU A 72 5.52 -2.37 -11.75
CA LEU A 72 5.95 -1.10 -11.16
C LEU A 72 6.76 -1.32 -9.87
N ILE A 73 6.22 -2.10 -8.93
CA ILE A 73 6.88 -2.38 -7.65
C ILE A 73 8.14 -3.20 -7.87
N ARG A 74 8.06 -4.27 -8.67
CA ARG A 74 9.19 -5.13 -8.97
C ARG A 74 10.34 -4.35 -9.61
N ASP A 75 10.06 -3.61 -10.66
CA ASP A 75 11.10 -2.92 -11.44
C ASP A 75 11.66 -1.72 -10.67
N GLY A 76 10.82 -1.00 -9.91
CA GLY A 76 11.26 0.04 -9.00
C GLY A 76 12.24 -0.51 -7.95
N LEU A 77 11.89 -1.62 -7.29
CA LEU A 77 12.78 -2.27 -6.31
C LEU A 77 14.09 -2.75 -6.93
N LEU A 78 14.05 -3.33 -8.13
CA LEU A 78 15.26 -3.77 -8.82
C LEU A 78 16.18 -2.60 -9.22
N GLN A 79 15.61 -1.43 -9.51
CA GLN A 79 16.37 -0.22 -9.86
C GLN A 79 16.97 0.50 -8.66
N THR A 80 16.34 0.44 -7.49
CA THR A 80 16.79 1.14 -6.28
C THR A 80 17.73 0.31 -5.39
N ARG A 81 17.99 -0.97 -5.74
CA ARG A 81 18.96 -1.81 -5.02
C ARG A 81 20.33 -1.15 -4.95
N GLN A 82 20.95 -1.21 -3.77
CA GLN A 82 22.26 -0.60 -3.59
C GLN A 82 23.36 -1.41 -4.27
N PRO A 83 24.41 -0.75 -4.81
CA PRO A 83 25.58 -1.43 -5.33
C PRO A 83 26.22 -2.34 -4.26
N GLY A 84 26.26 -3.65 -4.52
CA GLY A 84 26.81 -4.65 -3.60
C GLY A 84 25.77 -5.49 -2.85
N GLU A 85 24.48 -5.15 -2.94
CA GLU A 85 23.41 -6.04 -2.50
C GLU A 85 23.41 -7.32 -3.34
N LYS A 86 23.15 -8.45 -2.70
CA LYS A 86 23.05 -9.75 -3.38
C LYS A 86 21.85 -9.70 -4.32
N VAL A 87 22.12 -9.62 -5.63
CA VAL A 87 21.11 -9.83 -6.65
C VAL A 87 20.64 -11.28 -6.57
N PRO A 88 19.33 -11.56 -6.52
CA PRO A 88 18.83 -12.93 -6.57
C PRO A 88 19.36 -13.61 -7.81
N LYS A 89 20.00 -14.76 -7.62
CA LYS A 89 20.53 -15.56 -8.75
C LYS A 89 19.40 -16.12 -9.64
N SER A 90 18.17 -16.15 -9.12
CA SER A 90 17.00 -16.66 -9.80
C SER A 90 16.20 -15.53 -10.45
N LEU A 91 16.10 -15.56 -11.77
CA LEU A 91 15.19 -14.69 -12.52
C LEU A 91 13.71 -14.96 -12.20
N ALA A 92 13.39 -16.15 -11.69
CA ALA A 92 12.02 -16.51 -11.29
C ALA A 92 11.59 -15.87 -9.97
N LYS A 93 12.54 -15.53 -9.09
CA LYS A 93 12.27 -14.89 -7.78
C LYS A 93 13.07 -13.59 -7.62
N PRO A 94 12.77 -12.56 -8.43
CA PRO A 94 13.55 -11.32 -8.48
C PRO A 94 13.47 -10.48 -7.19
N LEU A 95 12.46 -10.72 -6.34
CA LEU A 95 12.27 -10.04 -5.06
C LEU A 95 12.73 -10.87 -3.87
N ALA A 96 13.42 -12.01 -4.12
CA ALA A 96 13.95 -12.86 -3.05
C ALA A 96 14.81 -12.07 -2.06
N GLY A 97 14.50 -12.24 -0.77
CA GLY A 97 15.19 -11.61 0.36
C GLY A 97 14.67 -10.22 0.73
N LEU A 98 13.71 -9.66 0.00
CA LEU A 98 13.07 -8.38 0.37
C LEU A 98 11.87 -8.62 1.28
N ARG A 99 11.77 -7.83 2.35
CA ARG A 99 10.59 -7.73 3.22
C ARG A 99 9.74 -6.57 2.74
N ILE A 100 8.50 -6.84 2.37
CA ILE A 100 7.55 -5.85 1.85
C ILE A 100 6.35 -5.76 2.78
N LEU A 101 5.98 -4.54 3.17
CA LEU A 101 4.70 -4.26 3.82
C LEU A 101 3.67 -3.82 2.77
N ASP A 102 2.53 -4.49 2.70
CA ASP A 102 1.36 -4.12 1.91
C ASP A 102 0.30 -3.54 2.85
N VAL A 103 0.21 -2.21 2.90
CA VAL A 103 -0.73 -1.48 3.75
C VAL A 103 -2.08 -1.41 3.04
N GLY A 104 -3.16 -1.79 3.73
CA GLY A 104 -4.49 -1.93 3.14
C GLY A 104 -4.56 -3.11 2.17
N CYS A 105 -4.01 -4.26 2.57
CA CYS A 105 -3.85 -5.41 1.68
C CYS A 105 -5.18 -6.04 1.24
N GLY A 106 -6.29 -5.72 1.92
CA GLY A 106 -7.60 -6.30 1.66
C GLY A 106 -7.54 -7.84 1.65
N GLY A 107 -8.08 -8.45 0.60
CA GLY A 107 -8.07 -9.89 0.38
C GLY A 107 -6.75 -10.48 -0.11
N GLY A 108 -5.65 -9.70 -0.15
CA GLY A 108 -4.33 -10.20 -0.52
C GLY A 108 -3.99 -10.17 -2.02
N LEU A 109 -4.81 -9.47 -2.82
CA LEU A 109 -4.66 -9.44 -4.29
C LEU A 109 -3.29 -8.96 -4.76
N LEU A 110 -2.68 -7.98 -4.08
CA LEU A 110 -1.35 -7.46 -4.43
C LEU A 110 -0.23 -8.21 -3.70
N SER A 111 -0.46 -8.53 -2.43
CA SER A 111 0.46 -9.29 -1.58
C SER A 111 0.90 -10.62 -2.19
N GLU A 112 -0.03 -11.43 -2.72
CA GLU A 112 0.30 -12.75 -3.25
C GLU A 112 1.20 -12.73 -4.49
N PRO A 113 0.93 -11.93 -5.54
CA PRO A 113 1.86 -11.77 -6.66
C PRO A 113 3.27 -11.33 -6.24
N LEU A 114 3.40 -10.43 -5.25
CA LEU A 114 4.71 -9.98 -4.76
C LEU A 114 5.46 -11.12 -4.05
N ALA A 115 4.74 -11.95 -3.29
CA ALA A 115 5.30 -13.15 -2.66
C ALA A 115 5.73 -14.21 -3.68
N ARG A 116 4.97 -14.41 -4.77
CA ARG A 116 5.37 -15.31 -5.88
C ARG A 116 6.68 -14.88 -6.53
N LEU A 117 6.93 -13.57 -6.59
CA LEU A 117 8.21 -13.01 -7.03
C LEU A 117 9.34 -13.19 -6.01
N GLY A 118 9.08 -13.80 -4.86
CA GLY A 118 10.06 -14.19 -3.83
C GLY A 118 10.15 -13.26 -2.63
N ALA A 119 9.36 -12.19 -2.57
CA ALA A 119 9.33 -11.32 -1.39
C ALA A 119 8.76 -12.06 -0.17
N THR A 120 9.19 -11.66 1.03
CA THR A 120 8.48 -11.93 2.28
C THR A 120 7.51 -10.78 2.51
N VAL A 121 6.21 -11.05 2.47
CA VAL A 121 5.18 -10.01 2.50
C VAL A 121 4.45 -10.02 3.84
N THR A 122 4.31 -8.85 4.44
CA THR A 122 3.36 -8.62 5.53
C THR A 122 2.24 -7.76 4.98
N GLY A 123 1.01 -8.28 4.93
CA GLY A 123 -0.17 -7.51 4.56
C GLY A 123 -0.93 -7.07 5.82
N ILE A 124 -1.32 -5.80 5.90
CA ILE A 124 -2.15 -5.28 6.99
C ILE A 124 -3.44 -4.67 6.46
N ASP A 125 -4.55 -4.92 7.15
CA ASP A 125 -5.84 -4.28 6.87
C ASP A 125 -6.67 -4.27 8.17
N PRO A 126 -7.33 -3.16 8.53
CA PRO A 126 -8.16 -3.12 9.73
C PRO A 126 -9.49 -3.88 9.61
N THR A 127 -9.82 -4.45 8.45
CA THR A 127 -11.07 -5.16 8.18
C THR A 127 -10.90 -6.67 8.42
N PRO A 128 -11.47 -7.25 9.50
CA PRO A 128 -11.25 -8.65 9.85
C PRO A 128 -11.65 -9.64 8.76
N GLY A 129 -12.81 -9.46 8.11
CA GLY A 129 -13.27 -10.36 7.05
C GLY A 129 -12.37 -10.37 5.82
N SER A 130 -11.79 -9.22 5.43
CA SER A 130 -10.81 -9.16 4.35
C SER A 130 -9.56 -9.98 4.68
N ILE A 131 -9.06 -9.86 5.92
CA ILE A 131 -7.88 -10.59 6.39
C ILE A 131 -8.14 -12.09 6.50
N GLU A 132 -9.32 -12.50 6.94
CA GLU A 132 -9.71 -13.92 6.95
C GLU A 132 -9.69 -14.52 5.54
N VAL A 133 -10.22 -13.79 4.55
CA VAL A 133 -10.19 -14.22 3.15
C VAL A 133 -8.76 -14.27 2.61
N ALA A 134 -7.94 -13.27 2.91
CA ALA A 134 -6.54 -13.22 2.49
C ALA A 134 -5.75 -14.42 3.05
N ARG A 135 -5.88 -14.70 4.35
CA ARG A 135 -5.24 -15.87 4.99
C ARG A 135 -5.72 -17.18 4.37
N ALA A 136 -7.03 -17.36 4.26
CA ALA A 136 -7.60 -18.58 3.72
C ALA A 136 -7.17 -18.82 2.25
N HIS A 137 -7.04 -17.76 1.45
CA HIS A 137 -6.56 -17.89 0.07
C HIS A 137 -5.07 -18.27 0.02
N ALA A 138 -4.22 -17.55 0.75
CA ALA A 138 -2.79 -17.83 0.80
C ALA A 138 -2.45 -19.22 1.37
N GLU A 139 -3.18 -19.70 2.39
CA GLU A 139 -2.98 -21.04 2.97
C GLU A 139 -3.17 -22.19 1.95
N ARG A 140 -4.05 -21.99 0.96
CA ARG A 140 -4.31 -22.99 -0.09
C ARG A 140 -3.24 -22.99 -1.17
N ASP A 141 -2.37 -21.99 -1.19
CA ASP A 141 -1.36 -21.84 -2.21
C ASP A 141 0.05 -22.16 -1.69
N PRO A 142 0.63 -23.30 -2.09
CA PRO A 142 1.93 -23.75 -1.58
C PRO A 142 3.11 -22.87 -2.00
N GLU A 143 2.96 -21.99 -3.00
CA GLU A 143 4.07 -21.11 -3.41
C GLU A 143 4.23 -19.90 -2.49
N VAL A 144 3.16 -19.47 -1.82
CA VAL A 144 3.13 -18.22 -1.05
C VAL A 144 2.82 -18.40 0.43
N ARG A 145 2.20 -19.50 0.86
CA ARG A 145 1.77 -19.71 2.25
C ARG A 145 2.87 -19.50 3.31
N ASP A 146 4.12 -19.78 2.95
CA ASP A 146 5.27 -19.71 3.86
C ASP A 146 6.00 -18.35 3.77
N SER A 147 5.59 -17.46 2.86
CA SER A 147 6.22 -16.16 2.61
C SER A 147 5.28 -14.97 2.78
N ILE A 148 4.05 -15.19 3.26
CA ILE A 148 3.09 -14.12 3.56
C ILE A 148 2.55 -14.25 4.98
N VAL A 149 2.43 -13.11 5.65
CA VAL A 149 1.67 -12.96 6.91
C VAL A 149 0.64 -11.86 6.73
N TYR A 150 -0.61 -12.12 7.12
CA TYR A 150 -1.67 -11.11 7.15
C TYR A 150 -2.05 -10.77 8.58
N GLU A 151 -2.16 -9.49 8.92
CA GLU A 151 -2.51 -8.99 10.25
C GLU A 151 -3.69 -8.00 10.19
N GLY A 152 -4.66 -8.19 11.09
CA GLY A 152 -5.86 -7.35 11.21
C GLY A 152 -5.60 -6.12 12.07
N VAL A 153 -4.76 -5.19 11.61
CA VAL A 153 -4.23 -4.08 12.41
C VAL A 153 -4.15 -2.79 11.59
N GLU A 154 -4.13 -1.66 12.29
CA GLU A 154 -3.85 -0.35 11.68
C GLU A 154 -2.33 -0.11 11.59
N ILE A 155 -1.91 0.76 10.68
CA ILE A 155 -0.47 1.01 10.41
C ILE A 155 0.25 1.59 11.64
N GLU A 156 -0.46 2.36 12.46
CA GLU A 156 0.04 2.98 13.68
C GLU A 156 0.46 1.92 14.72
N GLU A 157 -0.17 0.74 14.73
CA GLU A 157 0.22 -0.36 15.60
C GLU A 157 1.58 -0.94 15.19
N LEU A 158 1.83 -1.08 13.88
CA LEU A 158 3.14 -1.52 13.39
C LEU A 158 4.23 -0.51 13.74
N VAL A 159 3.92 0.80 13.68
CA VAL A 159 4.87 1.86 14.07
C VAL A 159 5.29 1.68 15.54
N GLN A 160 4.35 1.37 16.43
CA GLN A 160 4.64 1.13 17.85
C GLN A 160 5.54 -0.10 18.06
N ARG A 161 5.41 -1.12 17.21
CA ARG A 161 6.25 -2.33 17.25
C ARG A 161 7.68 -2.09 16.75
N SER A 162 7.99 -0.91 16.21
CA SER A 162 9.31 -0.54 15.69
C SER A 162 9.83 -1.53 14.64
N VAL A 163 8.93 -2.14 13.86
CA VAL A 163 9.28 -3.01 12.74
C VAL A 163 9.64 -2.16 11.52
N LYS A 164 10.47 -2.71 10.64
CA LYS A 164 10.98 -2.04 9.45
C LYS A 164 10.98 -2.98 8.26
N PHE A 165 10.73 -2.41 7.07
CA PHE A 165 10.59 -3.13 5.81
C PHE A 165 11.48 -2.51 4.72
N ASP A 166 11.99 -3.35 3.83
CA ASP A 166 12.79 -2.91 2.68
C ASP A 166 11.92 -2.12 1.69
N ALA A 167 10.62 -2.41 1.67
CA ALA A 167 9.63 -1.62 0.96
C ALA A 167 8.30 -1.53 1.72
N VAL A 168 7.63 -0.38 1.60
CA VAL A 168 6.22 -0.23 2.01
C VAL A 168 5.41 0.18 0.79
N VAL A 169 4.32 -0.54 0.56
CA VAL A 169 3.37 -0.33 -0.53
C VAL A 169 2.03 0.05 0.08
N ALA A 170 1.44 1.14 -0.40
CA ALA A 170 0.06 1.54 -0.09
C ALA A 170 -0.68 1.79 -1.41
N SER A 171 -1.52 0.84 -1.81
CA SER A 171 -2.17 0.86 -3.12
C SER A 171 -3.69 0.98 -2.98
N GLU A 172 -4.25 2.10 -3.45
CA GLU A 172 -5.70 2.42 -3.36
C GLU A 172 -6.20 2.52 -1.90
N VAL A 173 -5.36 3.09 -1.04
CA VAL A 173 -5.65 3.26 0.40
C VAL A 173 -5.85 4.71 0.80
N VAL A 174 -5.10 5.63 0.18
CA VAL A 174 -4.96 7.02 0.65
C VAL A 174 -6.30 7.75 0.69
N GLU A 175 -7.22 7.42 -0.22
CA GLU A 175 -8.59 7.95 -0.29
C GLU A 175 -9.51 7.53 0.87
N HIS A 176 -9.09 6.56 1.67
CA HIS A 176 -9.84 6.08 2.83
C HIS A 176 -9.23 6.55 4.16
N VAL A 177 -8.17 7.37 4.08
CA VAL A 177 -7.42 7.87 5.23
C VAL A 177 -7.91 9.27 5.63
N GLN A 178 -8.30 9.46 6.89
CA GLN A 178 -8.73 10.72 7.49
C GLN A 178 -7.60 11.76 7.54
N ASN A 179 -6.38 11.33 7.84
CA ASN A 179 -5.19 12.18 7.84
C ASN A 179 -4.06 11.54 7.01
N TYR A 180 -4.03 11.87 5.72
CA TYR A 180 -3.02 11.35 4.79
C TYR A 180 -1.59 11.71 5.21
N ARG A 181 -1.35 12.84 5.92
CA ARG A 181 -0.01 13.25 6.33
C ARG A 181 0.55 12.32 7.41
N ASP A 182 -0.26 12.01 8.41
CA ASP A 182 0.13 11.08 9.47
C ASP A 182 0.30 9.67 8.93
N PHE A 183 -0.57 9.24 8.00
CA PHE A 183 -0.44 7.97 7.30
C PHE A 183 0.88 7.86 6.51
N VAL A 184 1.19 8.88 5.69
CA VAL A 184 2.45 8.95 4.94
C VAL A 184 3.65 8.89 5.89
N LYS A 185 3.60 9.62 7.00
CA LYS A 185 4.63 9.59 8.03
C LYS A 185 4.79 8.20 8.64
N SER A 186 3.71 7.46 8.89
CA SER A 186 3.74 6.08 9.35
C SER A 186 4.39 5.16 8.32
N CYS A 187 4.05 5.28 7.03
CA CYS A 187 4.71 4.52 5.95
C CYS A 187 6.22 4.79 5.90
N VAL A 188 6.63 6.06 5.96
CA VAL A 188 8.06 6.44 6.03
C VAL A 188 8.72 5.86 7.28
N THR A 189 8.04 5.92 8.42
CA THR A 189 8.54 5.37 9.70
C THR A 189 8.69 3.86 9.66
N LEU A 190 7.93 3.14 8.86
CA LEU A 190 8.04 1.68 8.69
C LEU A 190 9.04 1.26 7.60
N THR A 191 9.59 2.21 6.85
CA THR A 191 10.57 1.92 5.78
C THR A 191 11.99 1.94 6.34
N GLU A 192 12.82 0.98 5.93
CA GLU A 192 14.26 0.97 6.20
C GLU A 192 14.96 2.18 5.55
N ASP A 193 16.11 2.57 6.10
CA ASP A 193 16.97 3.56 5.44
C ASP A 193 17.47 2.97 4.11
N GLY A 194 17.27 3.69 2.99
CA GLY A 194 17.52 3.14 1.65
C GLY A 194 16.36 2.35 1.04
N GLY A 195 15.31 2.08 1.82
CA GLY A 195 14.11 1.39 1.37
C GLY A 195 13.24 2.23 0.44
N SER A 196 12.25 1.58 -0.15
CA SER A 196 11.37 2.16 -1.17
C SER A 196 9.93 2.29 -0.70
N LEU A 197 9.30 3.40 -1.05
CA LEU A 197 7.88 3.65 -0.85
C LEU A 197 7.14 3.62 -2.18
N PHE A 198 6.02 2.91 -2.22
CA PHE A 198 5.14 2.87 -3.39
C PHE A 198 3.74 3.30 -2.98
N PHE A 199 3.23 4.34 -3.63
CA PHE A 199 1.85 4.76 -3.50
C PHE A 199 1.17 4.69 -4.87
N THR A 200 -0.02 4.07 -4.91
CA THR A 200 -0.93 4.20 -6.04
C THR A 200 -2.27 4.69 -5.54
N THR A 201 -2.90 5.56 -6.32
CA THR A 201 -4.25 6.05 -6.07
C THR A 201 -4.90 6.36 -7.41
N ILE A 202 -6.22 6.23 -7.50
CA ILE A 202 -6.97 6.69 -8.67
C ILE A 202 -6.78 8.20 -8.83
N ASN A 203 -6.11 8.58 -9.92
CA ASN A 203 -5.84 9.97 -10.26
C ASN A 203 -7.14 10.79 -10.38
N ARG A 204 -7.17 11.99 -9.79
CA ARG A 204 -8.32 12.90 -9.71
C ARG A 204 -8.62 13.59 -11.04
N THR A 205 -9.00 12.81 -12.05
CA THR A 205 -9.52 13.32 -13.32
C THR A 205 -11.04 13.22 -13.36
N VAL A 206 -11.71 14.14 -14.05
CA VAL A 206 -13.18 14.12 -14.24
C VAL A 206 -13.64 12.79 -14.85
N GLN A 207 -12.81 12.16 -15.69
CA GLN A 207 -13.07 10.84 -16.26
C GLN A 207 -12.97 9.70 -15.23
N SER A 208 -11.94 9.69 -14.38
CA SER A 208 -11.81 8.70 -13.30
C SER A 208 -12.98 8.79 -12.31
N PHE A 209 -13.41 10.01 -11.99
CA PHE A 209 -14.56 10.29 -11.15
C PHE A 209 -15.87 9.82 -11.80
N LEU A 210 -16.09 10.11 -13.09
CA LEU A 210 -17.28 9.65 -13.80
C LEU A 210 -17.34 8.13 -13.86
N ILE A 211 -16.21 7.46 -14.12
CA ILE A 211 -16.14 6.01 -14.25
C ILE A 211 -16.32 5.33 -12.89
N ALA A 212 -15.64 5.79 -11.84
CA ALA A 212 -15.80 5.25 -10.48
C ALA A 212 -17.21 5.47 -9.93
N LYS A 213 -17.77 6.67 -10.13
CA LYS A 213 -19.14 7.01 -9.71
C LYS A 213 -20.21 6.25 -10.49
N ILE A 214 -20.10 6.15 -11.81
CA ILE A 214 -21.07 5.44 -12.65
C ILE A 214 -20.99 3.92 -12.40
N ALA A 215 -19.80 3.35 -12.26
CA ALA A 215 -19.63 1.94 -11.94
C ALA A 215 -20.25 1.60 -10.57
N ALA A 216 -19.91 2.36 -9.53
CA ALA A 216 -20.36 2.10 -8.17
C ALA A 216 -21.86 2.40 -7.93
N GLU A 217 -22.39 3.51 -8.45
CA GLU A 217 -23.77 3.95 -8.18
C GLU A 217 -24.79 3.36 -9.17
N TYR A 218 -24.43 3.16 -10.44
CA TYR A 218 -25.41 2.87 -11.51
C TYR A 218 -25.26 1.50 -12.18
N ILE A 219 -24.04 0.95 -12.28
CA ILE A 219 -23.81 -0.36 -12.94
C ILE A 219 -23.91 -1.51 -11.94
N PHE A 220 -23.26 -1.39 -10.77
CA PHE A 220 -23.21 -2.47 -9.78
C PHE A 220 -24.17 -2.29 -8.58
N ARG A 221 -24.77 -1.12 -8.37
CA ARG A 221 -25.66 -0.79 -7.21
C ARG A 221 -25.08 -1.21 -5.84
N LEU A 222 -23.77 -1.08 -5.68
CA LEU A 222 -23.08 -1.59 -4.48
C LEU A 222 -23.17 -0.63 -3.28
N VAL A 223 -23.50 0.65 -3.51
CA VAL A 223 -23.42 1.69 -2.47
C VAL A 223 -24.54 2.73 -2.66
N PRO A 224 -25.17 3.25 -1.57
CA PRO A 224 -26.16 4.32 -1.67
C PRO A 224 -25.57 5.60 -2.31
N PRO A 225 -26.36 6.41 -3.03
CA PRO A 225 -25.89 7.65 -3.64
C PRO A 225 -25.26 8.59 -2.60
N GLY A 226 -24.09 9.15 -2.91
CA GLY A 226 -23.46 10.21 -2.08
C GLY A 226 -22.22 9.81 -1.28
N LEU A 227 -21.66 8.61 -1.48
CA LEU A 227 -20.55 8.09 -0.68
C LEU A 227 -19.13 8.44 -1.18
N HIS A 228 -19.01 9.21 -2.26
CA HIS A 228 -17.73 9.64 -2.82
C HIS A 228 -17.60 11.17 -2.70
N ASP A 229 -17.12 11.62 -1.54
CA ASP A 229 -16.84 13.03 -1.29
C ASP A 229 -15.61 13.47 -2.12
N TRP A 230 -15.78 14.58 -2.83
CA TRP A 230 -14.82 15.23 -3.71
C TRP A 230 -13.47 15.55 -3.04
N ASN A 231 -13.47 15.67 -1.71
CA ASN A 231 -12.30 16.07 -0.92
C ASN A 231 -11.37 14.92 -0.51
N MET A 232 -11.73 13.66 -0.81
CA MET A 232 -10.98 12.47 -0.36
C MET A 232 -9.82 12.07 -1.28
N PHE A 233 -9.70 12.65 -2.47
CA PHE A 233 -8.66 12.29 -3.44
C PHE A 233 -7.45 13.22 -3.34
N LEU A 234 -6.28 12.65 -3.02
CA LEU A 234 -5.03 13.37 -2.79
C LEU A 234 -4.27 13.65 -4.10
N PRO A 235 -4.02 14.93 -4.46
CA PRO A 235 -3.15 15.27 -5.59
C PRO A 235 -1.72 14.76 -5.38
N PRO A 236 -1.02 14.28 -6.43
CA PRO A 236 0.36 13.79 -6.34
C PRO A 236 1.32 14.79 -5.67
N GLU A 237 1.13 16.09 -5.89
CA GLU A 237 1.96 17.14 -5.32
C GLU A 237 1.82 17.24 -3.79
N GLN A 238 0.63 16.94 -3.25
CA GLN A 238 0.40 16.93 -1.80
C GLN A 238 1.00 15.68 -1.14
N LEU A 239 1.03 14.57 -1.87
CA LEU A 239 1.73 13.36 -1.42
C LEU A 239 3.25 13.57 -1.40
N GLU A 240 3.79 14.21 -2.44
CA GLU A 240 5.22 14.60 -2.50
C GLU A 240 5.59 15.52 -1.33
N GLU A 241 4.80 16.58 -1.08
CA GLU A 241 5.04 17.49 0.06
C GLU A 241 5.00 16.76 1.41
N ALA A 242 4.03 15.86 1.61
CA ALA A 242 3.93 15.08 2.84
C ALA A 242 5.12 14.12 3.03
N LEU A 243 5.63 13.55 1.94
CA LEU A 243 6.81 12.71 1.94
C LEU A 243 8.06 13.53 2.29
N GLU A 244 8.28 14.67 1.63
CA GLU A 244 9.42 15.56 1.91
C GLU A 244 9.41 16.05 3.37
N ALA A 245 8.25 16.39 3.92
CA ALA A 245 8.12 16.85 5.30
C ALA A 245 8.36 15.73 6.35
N SER A 246 8.29 14.47 5.93
CA SER A 246 8.47 13.29 6.80
C SER A 246 9.89 12.71 6.76
N MET A 247 10.71 13.14 5.79
CA MET A 247 12.12 12.76 5.60
C MET A 247 13.08 13.59 6.44
#